data_AF-A0A6P0L959-F1
#
_entry.id   AF-A0A6P0L959-F1
#
_cell.length_a   1.000
_cell.length_b   1.000
_cell.length_c   1.000
_cell.angle_alpha   90.00
_cell.angle_beta   90.00
_cell.angle_gamma   90.00
#
_symmetry.space_group_name_H-M   'P 1'
#
loop_
_entity.id
_entity.type
_entity.pdbx_description
1 polymer ?
#
loop_
_entity_poly.entity_id
_entity_poly.type
_entity_poly.pdbx_seq_one_letter_code
_entity_poly.pdbx_strand_id
1 'polypeptide(L)'
;MKTPNKVIRTDKWKLNPSSEQKALFAETVKVYRQACRYLVGIIYTDWSELGGLTADQLTPAVEKLMHETAKRPNIKYPQFNQAFYKFPSYYRRAAIAFAAGQVSSFVTRYREWQSGNRKKRDSKPPRLNADAGCYPALYKGQCYKLYGFDQVEIKVFDGKNWVWTMVQITGLRERHQVTTNKMMSPSLIFNDRCCHLSVPFTCKPEKRKPEANVTAVDL
;
A
#
# COMPACT_ATOMS: atom_id res chain seq x y z
N MET A 1 16.61 22.98 -12.26
CA MET A 1 16.13 21.94 -13.22
C MET A 1 14.84 21.35 -12.70
N LYS A 2 13.71 21.43 -13.43
CA LYS A 2 12.47 20.76 -13.03
C LYS A 2 12.66 19.25 -13.17
N THR A 3 12.47 18.50 -12.09
CA THR A 3 12.48 17.03 -12.13
C THR A 3 11.47 16.55 -13.17
N PRO A 4 11.85 15.68 -14.13
CA PRO A 4 10.91 15.20 -15.12
C PRO A 4 9.71 14.53 -14.43
N ASN A 5 8.51 14.91 -14.83
CA ASN A 5 7.28 14.44 -14.21
C ASN A 5 7.19 12.92 -14.34
N LYS A 6 7.19 12.21 -13.21
CA LYS A 6 7.08 10.75 -13.18
C LYS A 6 5.63 10.36 -13.45
N VAL A 7 5.35 9.80 -14.62
CA VAL A 7 4.01 9.31 -14.97
C VAL A 7 3.85 7.89 -14.40
N ILE A 8 2.86 7.71 -13.51
CA ILE A 8 2.49 6.39 -12.99
C ILE A 8 1.13 6.02 -13.56
N ARG A 9 1.03 4.82 -14.14
CA ARG A 9 -0.23 4.23 -14.62
C ARG A 9 -0.39 2.83 -14.04
N THR A 10 -1.62 2.44 -13.77
CA THR A 10 -1.92 1.19 -13.10
C THR A 10 -2.76 0.28 -13.99
N ASP A 11 -2.33 -0.98 -14.12
CA ASP A 11 -3.08 -2.05 -14.75
C ASP A 11 -3.89 -2.84 -13.70
N LYS A 12 -5.00 -3.42 -14.14
CA LYS A 12 -5.74 -4.40 -13.35
C LYS A 12 -5.48 -5.77 -13.96
N TRP A 13 -4.81 -6.64 -13.22
CA TRP A 13 -4.58 -8.02 -13.63
C TRP A 13 -5.58 -8.92 -12.94
N LYS A 14 -6.56 -9.43 -13.70
CA LYS A 14 -7.62 -10.28 -13.16
C LYS A 14 -7.04 -11.60 -12.69
N LEU A 15 -7.43 -12.02 -11.50
CA LEU A 15 -7.07 -13.32 -10.94
C LEU A 15 -8.27 -14.27 -11.05
N ASN A 16 -8.00 -15.56 -11.21
CA ASN A 16 -9.01 -16.62 -11.15
C ASN A 16 -8.74 -17.59 -9.99
N PRO A 17 -8.99 -17.17 -8.74
CA PRO A 17 -8.77 -18.00 -7.57
C PRO A 17 -9.87 -19.06 -7.39
N SER A 18 -9.49 -20.23 -6.85
CA SER A 18 -10.42 -21.22 -6.30
C SER A 18 -11.17 -20.66 -5.09
N SER A 19 -12.22 -21.34 -4.64
CA SER A 19 -12.96 -20.94 -3.42
C SER A 19 -12.07 -20.89 -2.18
N GLU A 20 -11.15 -21.84 -2.04
CA GLU A 20 -10.17 -21.86 -0.93
C GLU A 20 -9.23 -20.66 -1.00
N GLN A 21 -8.72 -20.33 -2.19
CA GLN A 21 -7.85 -19.17 -2.39
C GLN A 21 -8.56 -17.85 -2.12
N LYS A 22 -9.85 -17.75 -2.43
CA LYS A 22 -10.68 -16.59 -2.07
C LYS A 22 -10.78 -16.44 -0.54
N ALA A 23 -10.94 -17.54 0.21
CA ALA A 23 -10.94 -17.48 1.67
C ALA A 23 -9.59 -17.02 2.22
N LEU A 24 -8.47 -17.52 1.68
CA LEU A 24 -7.12 -17.06 2.03
C LEU A 24 -6.93 -15.56 1.74
N PHE A 25 -7.41 -15.07 0.60
CA PHE A 25 -7.36 -13.65 0.26
C PHE A 25 -8.21 -12.80 1.20
N ALA A 26 -9.40 -13.27 1.57
CA ALA A 26 -10.27 -12.60 2.54
C ALA A 26 -9.57 -12.43 3.89
N GLU A 27 -9.02 -13.52 4.45
CA GLU A 27 -8.31 -13.49 5.72
C GLU A 27 -7.03 -12.67 5.65
N THR A 28 -6.30 -12.72 4.54
CA THR A 28 -5.11 -11.88 4.30
C THR A 28 -5.46 -10.39 4.31
N VAL A 29 -6.51 -9.98 3.59
CA VAL A 29 -6.94 -8.58 3.54
C VAL A 29 -7.44 -8.13 4.91
N LYS A 30 -8.17 -8.98 5.63
CA LYS A 30 -8.68 -8.71 6.98
C LYS A 30 -7.54 -8.50 7.98
N VAL A 31 -6.60 -9.44 8.09
CA VAL A 31 -5.47 -9.31 9.02
C VAL A 31 -4.57 -8.12 8.67
N TYR A 32 -4.36 -7.85 7.38
CA TYR A 32 -3.59 -6.69 6.93
C TYR A 32 -4.26 -5.36 7.32
N ARG A 33 -5.58 -5.24 7.13
CA ARG A 33 -6.34 -4.05 7.55
C ARG A 33 -6.32 -3.85 9.06
N GLN A 34 -6.45 -4.92 9.83
CA GLN A 34 -6.32 -4.87 11.30
C GLN A 34 -4.92 -4.39 11.72
N ALA A 35 -3.86 -4.90 11.07
CA ALA A 35 -2.49 -4.46 11.33
C ALA A 35 -2.29 -2.97 10.98
N CYS A 36 -2.81 -2.50 9.85
CA CYS A 36 -2.79 -1.08 9.47
C CYS A 36 -3.53 -0.21 10.50
N ARG A 37 -4.72 -0.64 10.96
CA ARG A 37 -5.48 0.09 11.99
C ARG A 37 -4.68 0.22 13.29
N TYR A 38 -4.05 -0.87 13.72
CA TYR A 38 -3.20 -0.88 14.92
C TYR A 38 -2.03 0.10 14.77
N LEU A 39 -1.36 0.06 13.61
CA LEU A 39 -0.23 0.92 13.27
C LEU A 39 -0.60 2.40 13.20
N VAL A 40 -1.81 2.74 12.72
CA VAL A 40 -2.31 4.13 12.75
C VAL A 40 -2.36 4.64 14.19
N GLY A 41 -2.78 3.81 15.14
CA GLY A 41 -2.77 4.15 16.57
C GLY A 41 -1.36 4.45 17.08
N ILE A 42 -0.44 3.50 16.93
CA ILE A 42 0.97 3.67 17.34
C ILE A 42 1.58 4.94 16.75
N ILE A 43 1.49 5.10 15.43
CA ILE A 43 2.14 6.20 14.71
C ILE A 43 1.53 7.54 15.10
N TYR A 44 0.21 7.61 15.34
CA TYR A 44 -0.43 8.83 15.77
C TYR A 44 -0.06 9.21 17.21
N THR A 45 0.04 8.23 18.11
CA THR A 45 0.47 8.45 19.50
C THR A 45 1.89 9.01 19.57
N ASP A 46 2.82 8.49 18.77
CA ASP A 46 4.22 8.94 18.74
C ASP A 46 4.50 9.94 17.60
N TRP A 47 3.48 10.62 17.07
CA TRP A 47 3.63 11.48 15.88
C TRP A 47 4.58 12.67 16.11
N SER A 48 4.72 13.15 17.33
CA SER A 48 5.68 14.22 17.68
C SER A 48 7.12 13.84 17.38
N GLU A 49 7.48 12.57 17.55
CA GLU A 49 8.83 12.05 17.30
C GLU A 49 8.97 11.52 15.86
N LEU A 50 7.89 10.94 15.32
CA LEU A 50 7.91 10.29 14.01
C LEU A 50 7.66 11.24 12.83
N GLY A 51 6.87 12.30 13.04
CA GLY A 51 6.33 13.12 11.94
C GLY A 51 7.37 13.95 11.18
N GLY A 52 8.55 14.17 11.76
CA GLY A 52 9.68 14.85 11.12
C GLY A 52 10.63 13.93 10.36
N LEU A 53 10.45 12.62 10.45
CA LEU A 53 11.35 11.64 9.83
C LEU A 53 11.09 11.50 8.33
N THR A 54 12.15 11.20 7.57
CA THR A 54 12.00 10.77 6.17
C THR A 54 11.37 9.38 6.08
N ALA A 55 10.84 9.01 4.92
CA ALA A 55 10.23 7.69 4.73
C ALA A 55 11.19 6.52 5.06
N ASP A 56 12.48 6.68 4.76
CA ASP A 56 13.52 5.69 5.04
C ASP A 56 13.85 5.56 6.52
N GLN A 57 13.70 6.65 7.30
CA GLN A 57 13.92 6.68 8.75
C GLN A 57 12.68 6.24 9.54
N LEU A 58 11.49 6.58 9.04
CA LEU A 58 10.22 6.34 9.73
C LEU A 58 9.96 4.85 9.90
N THR A 59 10.17 4.04 8.86
CA THR A 59 9.87 2.60 8.93
C THR A 59 10.69 1.89 10.01
N PRO A 60 12.02 2.01 10.05
CA PRO A 60 12.82 1.46 11.15
C PRO A 60 12.48 2.03 12.53
N ALA A 61 12.11 3.31 12.62
CA ALA A 61 11.72 3.93 13.88
C ALA A 61 10.44 3.30 14.45
N VAL A 62 9.41 3.12 13.61
CA VAL A 62 8.17 2.44 14.01
C VAL A 62 8.44 0.97 14.35
N GLU A 63 9.25 0.26 13.56
CA GLU A 63 9.60 -1.14 13.87
C GLU A 63 10.28 -1.28 15.24
N LYS A 64 11.16 -0.33 15.63
CA LYS A 64 11.79 -0.34 16.97
C LYS A 64 10.78 -0.22 18.11
N LEU A 65 9.65 0.45 17.89
CA LEU A 65 8.63 0.63 18.92
C LEU A 65 7.79 -0.63 19.16
N MET A 66 7.67 -1.50 18.15
CA MET A 66 6.59 -2.49 18.10
C MET A 66 6.99 -3.90 17.65
N HIS A 67 8.16 -4.08 17.04
CA HIS A 67 8.61 -5.37 16.54
C HIS A 67 9.77 -5.90 17.38
N GLU A 68 9.51 -6.97 18.12
CA GLU A 68 10.50 -7.63 18.95
C GLU A 68 11.53 -8.35 18.10
N THR A 69 12.80 -8.25 18.48
CA THR A 69 13.90 -8.99 17.85
C THR A 69 14.85 -9.50 18.93
N ALA A 70 15.67 -10.52 18.64
CA ALA A 70 16.66 -11.02 19.59
C ALA A 70 17.60 -9.92 20.14
N LYS A 71 17.90 -8.89 19.33
CA LYS A 71 18.74 -7.75 19.73
C LYS A 71 17.97 -6.66 20.48
N ARG A 72 16.63 -6.70 20.48
CA ARG A 72 15.73 -5.72 21.09
C ARG A 72 14.47 -6.44 21.64
N PRO A 73 14.59 -7.08 22.81
CA PRO A 73 13.46 -7.78 23.43
C PRO A 73 12.46 -6.80 24.08
N ASN A 74 12.96 -5.67 24.60
CA ASN A 74 12.13 -4.68 25.29
C ASN A 74 11.65 -3.61 24.31
N ILE A 75 10.36 -3.66 23.96
CA ILE A 75 9.70 -2.73 23.03
C ILE A 75 8.49 -2.05 23.69
N LYS A 76 8.12 -0.86 23.22
CA LYS A 76 7.03 -0.05 23.78
C LYS A 76 5.64 -0.67 23.54
N TYR A 77 5.45 -1.32 22.39
CA TYR A 77 4.18 -1.90 21.95
C TYR A 77 4.30 -3.40 21.65
N PRO A 78 4.51 -4.26 22.66
CA PRO A 78 4.64 -5.71 22.46
C PRO A 78 3.38 -6.37 21.92
N GLN A 79 2.22 -5.76 22.13
CA GLN A 79 0.92 -6.31 21.76
C GLN A 79 0.77 -6.51 20.24
N PHE A 80 1.54 -5.79 19.40
CA PHE A 80 1.49 -6.02 17.96
C PHE A 80 2.00 -7.42 17.60
N ASN A 81 3.09 -7.90 18.20
CA ASN A 81 3.60 -9.25 17.91
C ASN A 81 2.66 -10.34 18.44
N GLN A 82 1.92 -10.05 19.52
CA GLN A 82 0.90 -10.94 20.08
C GLN A 82 -0.33 -11.02 19.16
N ALA A 83 -0.83 -9.87 18.70
CA ALA A 83 -2.00 -9.78 17.83
C ALA A 83 -1.73 -10.28 16.40
N PHE A 84 -0.50 -10.06 15.88
CA PHE A 84 -0.11 -10.39 14.51
C PHE A 84 1.09 -11.33 14.50
N TYR A 85 0.88 -12.55 15.00
CA TYR A 85 1.92 -13.56 15.09
C TYR A 85 2.58 -13.83 13.72
N LYS A 86 3.91 -13.83 13.69
CA LYS A 86 4.73 -14.04 12.48
C LYS A 86 4.39 -13.12 11.30
N PHE A 87 3.91 -11.90 11.55
CA PHE A 87 3.59 -10.95 10.48
C PHE A 87 4.82 -10.65 9.58
N PRO A 88 4.76 -10.92 8.26
CA PRO A 88 5.89 -10.81 7.36
C PRO A 88 6.45 -9.40 7.30
N SER A 89 7.78 -9.28 7.29
CA SER A 89 8.50 -8.00 7.32
C SER A 89 8.05 -7.05 6.21
N TYR A 90 7.91 -7.52 4.97
CA TYR A 90 7.50 -6.65 3.85
C TYR A 90 6.03 -6.24 3.89
N TYR A 91 5.13 -7.08 4.42
CA TYR A 91 3.78 -6.63 4.73
C TYR A 91 3.79 -5.59 5.85
N ARG A 92 4.66 -5.75 6.85
CA ARG A 92 4.82 -4.77 7.94
C ARG A 92 5.28 -3.42 7.42
N ARG A 93 6.31 -3.40 6.57
CA ARG A 93 6.81 -2.18 5.93
C ARG A 93 5.73 -1.49 5.09
N ALA A 94 4.97 -2.26 4.31
CA ALA A 94 3.85 -1.74 3.54
C ALA A 94 2.76 -1.13 4.44
N ALA A 95 2.41 -1.82 5.52
CA ALA A 95 1.40 -1.38 6.48
C ALA A 95 1.85 -0.11 7.23
N ILE A 96 3.12 -0.02 7.63
CA ILE A 96 3.71 1.17 8.27
C ILE A 96 3.66 2.36 7.31
N ALA A 97 4.09 2.20 6.06
CA ALA A 97 4.07 3.26 5.07
C ALA A 97 2.64 3.78 4.81
N PHE A 98 1.68 2.86 4.71
CA PHE A 98 0.27 3.21 4.57
C PHE A 98 -0.25 3.98 5.80
N ALA A 99 -0.02 3.46 7.00
CA ALA A 99 -0.48 4.06 8.24
C ALA A 99 0.13 5.45 8.47
N ALA A 100 1.43 5.61 8.20
CA ALA A 100 2.12 6.90 8.28
C ALA A 100 1.54 7.92 7.29
N GLY A 101 1.19 7.50 6.07
CA GLY A 101 0.52 8.36 5.10
C GLY A 101 -0.85 8.85 5.59
N GLN A 102 -1.64 7.96 6.20
CA GLN A 102 -2.95 8.30 6.78
C GLN A 102 -2.81 9.32 7.92
N VAL A 103 -1.87 9.08 8.85
CA VAL A 103 -1.62 9.98 9.98
C VAL A 103 -1.09 11.33 9.50
N SER A 104 -0.10 11.34 8.61
CA SER A 104 0.44 12.57 8.02
C SER A 104 -0.64 13.41 7.34
N SER A 105 -1.45 12.77 6.48
CA SER A 105 -2.56 13.44 5.80
C SER A 105 -3.58 14.01 6.78
N PHE A 106 -3.91 13.27 7.83
CA PHE A 106 -4.84 13.74 8.86
C PHE A 106 -4.26 14.93 9.62
N VAL A 107 -3.03 14.84 10.14
CA VAL A 107 -2.40 15.89 10.94
C VAL A 107 -2.24 17.18 10.14
N THR A 108 -1.83 17.10 8.87
CA THR A 108 -1.72 18.28 7.99
C THR A 108 -3.07 18.95 7.79
N ARG A 109 -4.10 18.18 7.39
CA ARG A 109 -5.45 18.73 7.18
C ARG A 109 -6.06 19.27 8.47
N TYR A 110 -5.77 18.64 9.60
CA TYR A 110 -6.26 19.10 10.91
C TYR A 110 -5.61 20.43 11.30
N ARG A 111 -4.30 20.58 11.08
CA ARG A 111 -3.59 21.85 11.29
C ARG A 111 -4.09 22.97 10.39
N GLU A 112 -4.31 22.69 9.09
CA GLU A 112 -4.93 23.65 8.16
C GLU A 112 -6.33 24.05 8.61
N TRP A 113 -7.13 23.08 9.05
CA TRP A 113 -8.45 23.37 9.60
C TRP A 113 -8.36 24.23 10.87
N GLN A 114 -7.40 23.98 11.76
CA GLN A 114 -7.18 24.78 12.97
C GLN A 114 -6.71 26.21 12.66
N SER A 115 -5.92 26.42 11.60
CA SER A 115 -5.46 27.75 11.19
C SER A 115 -6.52 28.58 10.46
N GLY A 116 -7.72 28.03 10.26
CA GLY A 116 -8.82 28.70 9.57
C GLY A 116 -8.79 28.54 8.04
N ASN A 117 -7.78 27.85 7.49
CA ASN A 117 -7.76 27.47 6.07
C ASN A 117 -8.79 26.36 5.81
N ARG A 118 -10.03 26.78 5.55
CA ARG A 118 -11.19 25.89 5.37
C ARG A 118 -11.92 26.27 4.09
N LYS A 119 -12.46 25.27 3.38
CA LYS A 119 -13.28 25.49 2.18
C LYS A 119 -14.53 26.35 2.47
N LYS A 120 -15.10 26.19 3.66
CA LYS A 120 -16.21 26.99 4.19
C LYS A 120 -16.06 27.20 5.70
N ARG A 121 -16.63 28.28 6.23
CA ARG A 121 -16.58 28.61 7.67
C ARG A 121 -17.14 27.50 8.57
N ASP A 122 -18.19 26.82 8.11
CA ASP A 122 -18.92 25.74 8.79
C ASP A 122 -18.35 24.33 8.53
N SER A 123 -17.21 24.23 7.83
CA SER A 123 -16.59 22.92 7.55
C SER A 123 -16.22 22.20 8.84
N LYS A 124 -16.73 20.97 9.01
CA LYS A 124 -16.38 20.08 10.13
C LYS A 124 -14.88 19.74 10.11
N PRO A 125 -14.26 19.48 11.28
CA PRO A 125 -12.87 19.05 11.34
C PRO A 125 -12.69 17.73 10.57
N PRO A 126 -11.53 17.54 9.92
CA PRO A 126 -11.20 16.26 9.32
C PRO A 126 -11.22 15.17 10.39
N ARG A 127 -11.50 13.93 9.97
CA ARG A 127 -11.51 12.76 10.85
C ARG A 127 -10.40 11.80 10.44
N LEU A 128 -9.73 11.22 11.43
CA LEU A 128 -8.77 10.15 11.19
C LEU A 128 -9.55 8.87 10.89
N ASN A 129 -9.53 8.43 9.63
CA ASN A 129 -10.14 7.16 9.24
C ASN A 129 -9.13 6.02 9.38
N ALA A 130 -9.27 5.25 10.46
CA ALA A 130 -8.42 4.10 10.76
C ALA A 130 -8.91 2.78 10.14
N ASP A 131 -10.14 2.73 9.58
CA ASP A 131 -10.67 1.53 8.90
C ASP A 131 -9.93 1.23 7.59
N ALA A 132 -9.06 2.16 7.16
CA ALA A 132 -7.98 2.03 6.20
C ALA A 132 -8.37 1.69 4.76
N GLY A 133 -9.49 1.00 4.48
CA GLY A 133 -9.91 0.60 3.14
C GLY A 133 -8.80 -0.07 2.30
N CYS A 134 -7.73 -0.51 2.96
CA CYS A 134 -6.43 -0.70 2.32
C CYS A 134 -6.29 -2.14 1.85
N TYR A 135 -5.35 -2.33 0.95
CA TYR A 135 -5.03 -3.62 0.37
C TYR A 135 -3.53 -3.90 0.54
N PRO A 136 -3.15 -5.17 0.72
CA PRO A 136 -1.75 -5.53 0.91
C PRO A 136 -0.92 -5.20 -0.33
N ALA A 137 0.13 -4.39 -0.16
CA ALA A 137 1.13 -4.19 -1.21
C ALA A 137 2.12 -5.36 -1.22
N LEU A 138 2.32 -5.95 -2.39
CA LEU A 138 3.10 -7.15 -2.58
C LEU A 138 4.51 -6.80 -3.05
N TYR A 139 5.52 -7.03 -2.21
CA TYR A 139 6.91 -6.88 -2.60
C TYR A 139 7.43 -8.12 -3.32
N LYS A 140 8.19 -7.89 -4.40
CA LYS A 140 8.71 -8.96 -5.27
C LYS A 140 9.61 -9.91 -4.48
N GLY A 141 9.38 -11.22 -4.64
CA GLY A 141 10.12 -12.30 -3.97
C GLY A 141 9.67 -12.58 -2.53
N GLN A 142 9.06 -11.61 -1.85
CA GLN A 142 8.75 -11.68 -0.42
C GLN A 142 7.25 -11.83 -0.14
N CYS A 143 6.43 -11.18 -0.96
CA CYS A 143 4.97 -11.27 -0.91
C CYS A 143 4.37 -11.82 -2.21
N TYR A 144 5.07 -11.71 -3.35
CA TYR A 144 4.64 -12.34 -4.61
C TYR A 144 5.81 -12.80 -5.47
N LYS A 145 5.57 -13.80 -6.31
CA LYS A 145 6.47 -14.25 -7.39
C LYS A 145 5.65 -14.46 -8.65
N LEU A 146 6.12 -13.94 -9.78
CA LEU A 146 5.50 -14.18 -11.08
C LEU A 146 6.15 -15.38 -11.75
N TYR A 147 5.32 -16.21 -12.34
CA TYR A 147 5.71 -17.32 -13.20
C TYR A 147 5.09 -16.99 -14.55
N GLY A 148 5.89 -16.41 -15.45
CA GLY A 148 5.36 -15.76 -16.65
C GLY A 148 4.42 -14.60 -16.31
N PHE A 149 3.37 -14.45 -17.11
CA PHE A 149 2.25 -13.53 -16.86
C PHE A 149 0.90 -14.26 -16.78
N ASP A 150 0.95 -15.59 -16.75
CA ASP A 150 -0.18 -16.50 -16.58
C ASP A 150 -0.38 -16.90 -15.12
N GLN A 151 0.69 -16.91 -14.30
CA GLN A 151 0.60 -17.35 -12.91
C GLN A 151 1.33 -16.42 -11.95
N VAL A 152 0.77 -16.32 -10.73
CA VAL A 152 1.37 -15.61 -9.61
C VAL A 152 1.25 -16.41 -8.33
N GLU A 153 2.38 -16.57 -7.64
CA GLU A 153 2.40 -17.09 -6.28
C GLU A 153 2.35 -15.92 -5.30
N ILE A 154 1.40 -15.94 -4.37
CA ILE A 154 1.16 -14.86 -3.40
C ILE A 154 1.29 -15.42 -2.00
N LYS A 155 2.00 -14.69 -1.12
CA LYS A 155 2.05 -15.01 0.31
C LYS A 155 0.78 -14.52 0.99
N VAL A 156 0.01 -15.43 1.56
CA VAL A 156 -1.31 -15.22 2.16
C VAL A 156 -1.34 -15.76 3.58
N PHE A 157 -2.32 -15.32 4.36
CA PHE A 157 -2.58 -15.80 5.71
C PHE A 157 -3.71 -16.84 5.69
N ASP A 158 -3.48 -18.00 6.31
CA ASP A 158 -4.44 -19.11 6.37
C ASP A 158 -5.34 -19.10 7.63
N GLY A 159 -5.22 -18.06 8.47
CA GLY A 159 -5.86 -18.00 9.78
C GLY A 159 -4.90 -18.29 10.95
N LYS A 160 -3.73 -18.89 10.66
CA LYS A 160 -2.72 -19.25 11.67
C LYS A 160 -1.29 -18.89 11.25
N ASN A 161 -0.92 -19.15 10.00
CA ASN A 161 0.40 -18.98 9.44
C ASN A 161 0.36 -18.24 8.09
N TRP A 162 1.53 -17.78 7.67
CA TRP A 162 1.74 -17.19 6.36
C TRP A 162 2.26 -18.23 5.38
N VAL A 163 1.45 -18.58 4.40
CA VAL A 163 1.70 -19.62 3.40
C VAL A 163 1.75 -19.02 1.99
N TRP A 164 2.28 -19.75 1.02
CA TRP A 164 2.26 -19.35 -0.38
C TRP A 164 1.14 -20.08 -1.12
N THR A 165 0.43 -19.39 -2.01
CA THR A 165 -0.58 -19.99 -2.88
C THR A 165 -0.40 -19.50 -4.32
N MET A 166 -0.51 -20.42 -5.29
CA MET A 166 -0.37 -20.14 -6.72
C MET A 166 -1.73 -19.87 -7.35
N VAL A 167 -1.91 -18.72 -8.00
CA VAL A 167 -3.18 -18.31 -8.63
C VAL A 167 -2.97 -17.93 -10.09
N GLN A 168 -3.94 -18.30 -10.93
CA GLN A 168 -3.95 -17.95 -12.35
C GLN A 168 -4.30 -16.48 -12.57
N ILE A 169 -3.58 -15.85 -13.49
CA ILE A 169 -3.86 -14.53 -14.06
C ILE A 169 -4.64 -14.75 -15.36
N THR A 170 -5.89 -14.32 -15.41
CA THR A 170 -6.77 -14.55 -16.57
C THR A 170 -7.04 -13.31 -17.40
N GLY A 171 -6.58 -12.14 -16.95
CA GLY A 171 -6.74 -10.90 -17.70
C GLY A 171 -5.60 -9.95 -17.42
N LEU A 172 -4.87 -9.59 -18.46
CA LEU A 172 -3.78 -8.63 -18.42
C LEU A 172 -4.17 -7.36 -19.17
N ARG A 173 -3.33 -6.34 -19.03
CA ARG A 173 -3.23 -5.21 -19.95
C ARG A 173 -1.80 -5.12 -20.45
N GLU A 174 -1.55 -4.34 -21.48
CA GLU A 174 -0.31 -4.42 -22.27
C GLU A 174 0.87 -3.65 -21.68
N ARG A 175 0.75 -2.96 -20.53
CA ARG A 175 1.85 -2.10 -20.04
C ARG A 175 3.10 -2.87 -19.65
N HIS A 176 2.98 -4.17 -19.36
CA HIS A 176 4.10 -5.06 -19.11
C HIS A 176 4.90 -5.41 -20.37
N GLN A 177 4.33 -5.23 -21.57
CA GLN A 177 4.99 -5.50 -22.85
C GLN A 177 5.86 -4.32 -23.31
N VAL A 178 5.59 -3.11 -22.79
CA VAL A 178 6.37 -1.91 -23.10
C VAL A 178 7.67 -1.94 -22.30
N THR A 179 8.79 -2.19 -22.97
CA THR A 179 10.13 -2.35 -22.37
C THR A 179 10.62 -1.15 -21.56
N THR A 180 10.18 0.06 -21.91
CA THR A 180 10.54 1.29 -21.19
C THR A 180 9.77 1.47 -19.88
N ASN A 181 8.68 0.72 -19.67
CA ASN A 181 7.91 0.75 -18.44
C ASN A 181 8.59 -0.08 -17.35
N LYS A 182 8.63 0.48 -16.14
CA LYS A 182 9.10 -0.25 -14.95
C LYS A 182 7.92 -0.64 -14.08
N MET A 183 7.67 -1.95 -13.97
CA MET A 183 6.68 -2.51 -13.03
C MET A 183 7.08 -2.16 -11.59
N MET A 184 6.08 -1.77 -10.79
CA MET A 184 6.20 -1.49 -9.36
C MET A 184 5.43 -2.55 -8.56
N SER A 185 5.55 -2.52 -7.23
CA SER A 185 4.87 -3.47 -6.34
C SER A 185 3.34 -3.45 -6.55
N PRO A 186 2.73 -4.58 -6.94
CA PRO A 186 1.28 -4.64 -7.09
C PRO A 186 0.57 -4.67 -5.73
N SER A 187 -0.72 -4.39 -5.70
CA SER A 187 -1.57 -4.57 -4.51
C SER A 187 -2.61 -5.65 -4.76
N LEU A 188 -2.86 -6.52 -3.77
CA LEU A 188 -3.90 -7.54 -3.82
C LEU A 188 -5.27 -6.92 -3.54
N ILE A 189 -6.04 -6.64 -4.59
CA ILE A 189 -7.39 -6.09 -4.46
C ILE A 189 -8.39 -7.24 -4.40
N PHE A 190 -8.96 -7.45 -3.22
CA PHE A 190 -9.94 -8.51 -2.98
C PHE A 190 -11.13 -8.03 -2.15
N ASN A 191 -12.34 -8.20 -2.70
CA ASN A 191 -13.62 -8.03 -2.02
C ASN A 191 -14.68 -8.89 -2.74
N ASP A 192 -15.93 -8.85 -2.26
CA ASP A 192 -17.04 -9.67 -2.78
C ASP A 192 -17.27 -9.53 -4.30
N ARG A 193 -16.84 -8.42 -4.91
CA ARG A 193 -17.07 -8.10 -6.32
C ARG A 193 -15.80 -8.18 -7.18
N CYS A 194 -14.62 -8.22 -6.57
CA CYS A 194 -13.37 -7.99 -7.28
C CYS A 194 -12.25 -8.86 -6.73
N CYS A 195 -11.52 -9.54 -7.62
CA CYS A 195 -10.25 -10.18 -7.32
C CYS A 195 -9.25 -9.89 -8.43
N HIS A 196 -8.29 -9.00 -8.16
CA HIS A 196 -7.26 -8.63 -9.13
C HIS A 196 -6.00 -8.10 -8.44
N LEU A 197 -4.88 -8.11 -9.16
CA LEU A 197 -3.72 -7.30 -8.80
C LEU A 197 -3.87 -5.92 -9.42
N SER A 198 -3.73 -4.88 -8.59
CA SER A 198 -3.54 -3.51 -9.04
C SER A 198 -2.04 -3.30 -9.24
N VAL A 199 -1.60 -3.23 -10.50
CA VAL A 199 -0.18 -3.26 -10.88
C VAL A 199 0.28 -1.90 -11.39
N PRO A 200 0.99 -1.10 -10.58
CA PRO A 200 1.51 0.19 -11.03
C PRO A 200 2.74 0.03 -11.91
N PHE A 201 2.86 0.91 -12.90
CA PHE A 201 4.01 1.05 -13.79
C PHE A 201 4.48 2.50 -13.75
N THR A 202 5.79 2.69 -13.59
CA THR A 202 6.42 3.96 -13.97
C THR A 202 6.56 3.96 -15.49
N CYS A 203 5.84 4.85 -16.16
CA CYS A 203 5.84 4.98 -17.60
C CYS A 203 6.77 6.11 -18.05
N LYS A 204 7.44 5.89 -19.18
CA LYS A 204 8.20 6.92 -19.90
C LYS A 204 7.56 7.07 -21.28
N PRO A 205 6.41 7.76 -21.40
CA PRO A 205 5.79 7.95 -22.69
C PRO A 205 6.76 8.70 -23.60
N GLU A 206 6.85 8.29 -24.85
CA GLU A 206 7.59 9.06 -25.85
C GLU A 206 7.01 10.46 -25.93
N LYS A 207 7.89 11.45 -26.15
CA LYS A 207 7.42 12.81 -26.40
C LYS A 207 6.62 12.78 -27.70
N ARG A 208 5.35 13.18 -27.64
CA ARG A 208 4.52 13.33 -28.83
C ARG A 208 5.25 14.25 -29.79
N LYS A 209 5.45 13.79 -31.03
CA LYS A 209 5.92 14.66 -32.11
C LYS A 209 4.80 15.67 -32.39
N PRO A 210 5.07 16.98 -32.44
CA PRO A 210 4.04 17.95 -32.77
C PRO A 210 3.50 17.64 -34.17
N GLU A 211 2.22 17.29 -34.24
CA GLU A 211 1.48 17.22 -35.50
C GLU A 211 1.11 18.65 -35.91
N ALA A 212 0.90 18.92 -37.20
CA ALA A 212 0.56 20.25 -37.72
C ALA A 212 -0.77 20.82 -37.17
N ASN A 213 -1.57 19.99 -36.50
CA ASN A 213 -2.86 20.37 -35.96
C ASN A 213 -2.70 20.95 -34.55
N VAL A 214 -2.94 22.24 -34.41
CA VAL A 214 -3.02 22.93 -33.12
C VAL A 214 -4.46 22.89 -32.64
N THR A 215 -4.71 22.33 -31.46
CA THR A 215 -6.02 22.38 -30.80
C THR A 215 -5.98 23.49 -29.75
N ALA A 216 -6.75 24.55 -29.96
CA ALA A 216 -7.01 25.54 -28.91
C ALA A 216 -7.96 24.93 -27.87
N VAL A 217 -7.61 25.06 -26.60
CA VAL A 217 -8.50 24.72 -25.47
C VAL A 217 -8.73 26.01 -24.73
N ASP A 218 -9.91 26.61 -24.90
CA ASP A 218 -10.37 27.69 -24.03
C ASP A 218 -10.85 27.11 -22.70
N LEU A 219 -10.48 27.77 -21.60
CA LEU A 219 -10.74 27.37 -20.21
C LEU A 219 -12.08 27.90 -19.70
#